data_AF-A0A4Z2CLY2-F1
#
_entry.id   AF-A0A4Z2CLY2-F1
#
_cell.length_a   1.000
_cell.length_b   1.000
_cell.length_c   1.000
_cell.angle_alpha   90.00
_cell.angle_beta   90.00
_cell.angle_gamma   90.00
#
_symmetry.space_group_name_H-M   'P 1'
#
loop_
_entity.id
_entity.type
_entity.pdbx_description
1 polymer ?
#
loop_
_entity_poly.entity_id
_entity_poly.type
_entity_poly.pdbx_seq_one_letter_code
_entity_poly.pdbx_strand_id
1 'polypeptide(L)'
;MYDDIAHNKENPFPGKIFNDYRHKDYYKGVVIDYKGKKVNPKTFLQVLKGDKRAGGKVLKSGKNDDVFIYFTDHGAPGILAFPDDDLLAKPFINTLKYLRQHRRYSKLVIYVEACESGSMFAGLLPTDINIYATTAARPDESSYATFCDDPRISSCLADLYSYDWIVDSEKHQLTQRTLDQQYKEVKFETNLSHVQRYGDKKMGKLYLSEFQGSRKKASTEHDEPPMKPKDSIPSRDIPLHTLHRRIMMANNMNDKNLLMKIFGLKLKRRDLIKDTMELIEQFMFNVKQPNSNATIDETMDCIEVVYKEFQSKCFKIQQAPEITGYLSTLYNYCQKGYSAENINEVIMKVCG
;
A
#
# COMPACT_ATOMS: atom_id res chain seq x y z
N MET A 1 3.98 -10.84 5.85
CA MET A 1 3.25 -11.34 4.67
C MET A 1 2.27 -12.41 5.12
N TYR A 2 1.06 -12.47 4.55
CA TYR A 2 0.04 -13.42 5.01
C TYR A 2 0.42 -14.89 4.74
N ASP A 3 1.21 -15.13 3.69
CA ASP A 3 1.81 -16.41 3.30
C ASP A 3 0.80 -17.49 2.88
N ASP A 4 -0.09 -17.09 1.97
CA ASP A 4 -1.17 -17.87 1.36
C ASP A 4 -1.09 -17.96 -0.17
N ILE A 5 0.03 -17.50 -0.77
CA ILE A 5 0.24 -17.48 -2.23
C ILE A 5 1.05 -18.68 -2.73
N ALA A 6 2.22 -18.95 -2.13
CA ALA A 6 3.14 -19.99 -2.62
C ALA A 6 2.48 -21.38 -2.68
N HIS A 7 1.65 -21.72 -1.70
CA HIS A 7 0.95 -23.01 -1.63
C HIS A 7 -0.56 -22.90 -1.87
N ASN A 8 -1.00 -21.81 -2.51
CA ASN A 8 -2.39 -21.69 -2.92
C ASN A 8 -2.75 -22.78 -3.94
N LYS A 9 -3.95 -23.35 -3.86
CA LYS A 9 -4.43 -24.34 -4.84
C LYS A 9 -4.54 -23.76 -6.25
N GLU A 10 -4.74 -22.45 -6.35
CA GLU A 10 -4.80 -21.72 -7.62
C GLU A 10 -3.40 -21.34 -8.15
N ASN A 11 -2.32 -21.58 -7.39
CA ASN A 11 -0.97 -21.30 -7.86
C ASN A 11 -0.50 -22.43 -8.81
N PRO A 12 -0.30 -22.15 -10.12
CA PRO A 12 0.18 -23.16 -11.07
C PRO A 12 1.65 -23.57 -10.85
N PHE A 13 2.38 -22.87 -9.98
CA PHE A 13 3.76 -23.17 -9.59
C PHE A 13 3.86 -23.33 -8.07
N PRO A 14 3.38 -24.45 -7.50
CA PRO A 14 3.39 -24.65 -6.06
C PRO A 14 4.78 -24.46 -5.44
N GLY A 15 4.83 -23.69 -4.36
CA GLY A 15 6.05 -23.35 -3.62
C GLY A 15 6.87 -22.20 -4.21
N LYS A 16 6.41 -21.52 -5.26
CA LYS A 16 7.12 -20.41 -5.90
C LYS A 16 6.27 -19.15 -5.97
N ILE A 17 6.94 -18.00 -5.92
CA ILE A 17 6.34 -16.67 -6.17
C ILE A 17 7.27 -15.91 -7.11
N PHE A 18 6.69 -15.22 -8.10
CA PHE A 18 7.40 -14.49 -9.13
C PHE A 18 7.07 -13.00 -9.06
N ASN A 19 7.98 -12.15 -9.57
CA ASN A 19 7.82 -10.69 -9.61
C ASN A 19 7.92 -10.12 -11.03
N ASP A 20 7.98 -11.00 -12.06
CA ASP A 20 7.97 -10.67 -13.49
C ASP A 20 7.67 -11.95 -14.32
N TYR A 21 7.58 -11.82 -15.65
CA TYR A 21 7.35 -12.95 -16.55
C TYR A 21 8.57 -13.85 -16.77
N ARG A 22 9.72 -13.59 -16.14
CA ARG A 22 10.87 -14.52 -16.18
C ARG A 22 10.71 -15.68 -15.23
N HIS A 23 9.74 -15.59 -14.31
CA HIS A 23 9.43 -16.62 -13.32
C HIS A 23 10.65 -17.02 -12.46
N LYS A 24 11.50 -16.03 -12.16
CA LYS A 24 12.52 -16.16 -11.11
C LYS A 24 11.81 -16.29 -9.76
N ASP A 25 12.11 -17.36 -9.04
CA ASP A 25 11.51 -17.63 -7.73
C ASP A 25 12.08 -16.70 -6.65
N TYR A 26 11.22 -15.81 -6.14
CA TYR A 26 11.53 -14.89 -5.04
C TYR A 26 11.05 -15.40 -3.68
N TYR A 27 10.34 -16.52 -3.62
CA TYR A 27 9.84 -17.08 -2.36
C TYR A 27 10.92 -17.83 -1.59
N LYS A 28 11.81 -18.52 -2.31
CA LYS A 28 12.89 -19.31 -1.71
C LYS A 28 13.79 -18.45 -0.83
N GLY A 29 13.86 -18.80 0.45
CA GLY A 29 14.73 -18.15 1.43
C GLY A 29 14.14 -16.92 2.10
N VAL A 30 12.89 -16.54 1.78
CA VAL A 30 12.18 -15.48 2.49
C VAL A 30 11.97 -15.89 3.96
N VAL A 31 12.31 -14.98 4.87
CA VAL A 31 12.09 -15.16 6.32
C VAL A 31 10.70 -14.63 6.68
N ILE A 32 9.86 -15.51 7.22
CA ILE A 32 8.48 -15.19 7.57
C ILE A 32 8.34 -15.08 9.09
N ASP A 33 8.63 -13.89 9.63
CA ASP A 33 8.53 -13.62 11.07
C ASP A 33 7.06 -13.53 11.55
N TYR A 34 6.16 -13.05 10.69
CA TYR A 34 4.73 -12.90 10.95
C TYR A 34 3.90 -13.38 9.77
N LYS A 35 2.99 -14.33 10.04
CA LYS A 35 2.15 -15.05 9.08
C LYS A 35 0.67 -14.97 9.45
N GLY A 36 -0.22 -15.01 8.45
CA GLY A 36 -1.67 -15.01 8.62
C GLY A 36 -2.16 -13.83 9.46
N LYS A 37 -3.06 -14.10 10.41
CA LYS A 37 -3.65 -13.10 11.33
C LYS A 37 -2.65 -12.30 12.17
N LYS A 38 -1.38 -12.72 12.26
CA LYS A 38 -0.33 -11.93 12.92
C LYS A 38 0.14 -10.74 12.06
N VAL A 39 -0.24 -10.69 10.79
CA VAL A 39 0.00 -9.55 9.90
C VAL A 39 -1.12 -8.55 10.13
N ASN A 40 -0.97 -7.70 11.14
CA ASN A 40 -1.94 -6.68 11.50
C ASN A 40 -1.24 -5.37 11.95
N PRO A 41 -1.95 -4.22 11.94
CA PRO A 41 -1.39 -2.92 12.29
C PRO A 41 -0.77 -2.89 13.69
N LYS A 42 -1.45 -3.48 14.67
CA LYS A 42 -0.96 -3.56 16.06
C LYS A 42 0.40 -4.24 16.14
N THR A 43 0.54 -5.40 15.50
CA THR A 43 1.79 -6.17 15.49
C THR A 43 2.88 -5.40 14.76
N PHE A 44 2.56 -4.78 13.62
CA PHE A 44 3.51 -3.94 12.88
C PHE A 44 4.04 -2.78 13.73
N LEU A 45 3.16 -2.01 14.38
CA LEU A 45 3.59 -0.91 15.25
C LEU A 45 4.38 -1.38 16.47
N GLN A 46 4.07 -2.56 17.03
CA GLN A 46 4.84 -3.17 18.11
C GLN A 46 6.25 -3.61 17.65
N VAL A 47 6.37 -4.18 16.45
CA VAL A 47 7.66 -4.54 15.83
C VAL A 47 8.54 -3.31 15.71
N LEU A 48 7.99 -2.21 15.19
CA LEU A 48 8.73 -0.95 15.06
C LEU A 48 9.21 -0.44 16.41
N LYS A 49 8.36 -0.47 17.44
CA LYS A 49 8.69 -0.02 18.80
C LYS A 49 9.65 -0.93 19.56
N GLY A 50 9.99 -2.11 19.02
CA GLY A 50 10.78 -3.11 19.72
C GLY A 50 10.01 -3.79 20.87
N ASP A 51 8.68 -3.81 20.80
CA ASP A 51 7.80 -4.36 21.84
C ASP A 51 7.61 -5.86 21.65
N LYS A 52 8.17 -6.66 22.57
CA LYS A 52 8.11 -8.12 22.54
C LYS A 52 6.68 -8.69 22.58
N ARG A 53 5.67 -7.90 22.98
CA ARG A 53 4.25 -8.30 22.91
C ARG A 53 3.77 -8.60 21.48
N ALA A 54 4.53 -8.19 20.45
CA ALA A 54 4.30 -8.61 19.07
C ALA A 54 4.35 -10.14 18.90
N GLY A 55 5.03 -10.88 19.79
CA GLY A 55 5.06 -12.34 19.75
C GLY A 55 5.94 -12.93 18.64
N GLY A 56 6.98 -12.19 18.23
CA GLY A 56 7.92 -12.55 17.16
C GLY A 56 9.18 -11.67 17.18
N LYS A 57 9.92 -11.66 16.08
CA LYS A 57 11.11 -10.80 15.92
C LYS A 57 10.69 -9.34 15.83
N VAL A 58 11.29 -8.50 16.67
CA VAL A 58 11.04 -7.05 16.70
C VAL A 58 12.32 -6.28 16.44
N LEU A 59 12.21 -4.99 16.08
CA LEU A 59 13.38 -4.13 15.96
C LEU A 59 14.07 -4.01 17.32
N LYS A 60 15.39 -4.26 17.32
CA LYS A 60 16.27 -4.01 18.47
C LYS A 60 17.21 -2.84 18.22
N SER A 61 16.91 -2.04 17.20
CA SER A 61 17.71 -0.89 16.79
C SER A 61 17.79 0.17 17.88
N GLY A 62 18.95 0.80 17.96
CA GLY A 62 19.26 1.94 18.81
C GLY A 62 19.77 3.13 18.02
N LYS A 63 20.35 4.10 18.73
CA LYS A 63 20.74 5.42 18.19
C LYS A 63 21.76 5.40 17.05
N ASN A 64 22.44 4.26 16.83
CA ASN A 64 23.51 4.10 15.85
C ASN A 64 23.10 3.19 14.68
N ASP A 65 21.89 2.65 14.71
CA ASP A 65 21.42 1.69 13.70
C ASP A 65 20.54 2.39 12.66
N ASP A 66 20.72 2.02 11.40
CA ASP A 66 19.87 2.49 10.31
C ASP A 66 18.73 1.50 10.07
N VAL A 67 17.53 2.02 9.81
CA VAL A 67 16.31 1.22 9.66
C VAL A 67 15.70 1.43 8.27
N PHE A 68 15.39 0.35 7.58
CA PHE A 68 14.64 0.38 6.32
C PHE A 68 13.27 -0.29 6.52
N ILE A 69 12.21 0.41 6.12
CA ILE A 69 10.83 -0.09 6.16
C ILE A 69 10.30 -0.10 4.73
N TYR A 70 9.74 -1.22 4.31
CA TYR A 70 9.01 -1.33 3.05
C TYR A 70 7.62 -1.89 3.31
N PHE A 71 6.60 -1.19 2.82
CA PHE A 71 5.19 -1.59 2.86
C PHE A 71 4.65 -1.70 1.44
N THR A 72 3.86 -2.73 1.17
CA THR A 72 3.19 -2.97 -0.12
C THR A 72 1.83 -3.63 0.11
N ASP A 73 0.75 -2.95 -0.27
CA ASP A 73 -0.64 -3.43 -0.27
C ASP A 73 -1.55 -2.35 -0.93
N HIS A 74 -2.86 -2.43 -0.73
CA HIS A 74 -3.80 -1.36 -0.97
C HIS A 74 -3.65 -0.19 0.02
N GLY A 75 -4.15 0.97 -0.40
CA GLY A 75 -4.28 2.15 0.44
C GLY A 75 -5.51 2.96 0.09
N ALA A 76 -5.73 3.97 0.91
CA ALA A 76 -6.72 5.03 0.72
C ALA A 76 -6.20 6.29 1.45
N PRO A 77 -6.85 7.46 1.30
CA PRO A 77 -6.43 8.67 2.01
C PRO A 77 -6.29 8.47 3.53
N GLY A 78 -5.06 8.51 4.02
CA GLY A 78 -4.70 8.32 5.43
C GLY A 78 -4.70 6.87 5.92
N ILE A 79 -4.75 5.88 5.01
CA ILE A 79 -4.96 4.47 5.35
C ILE A 79 -4.03 3.57 4.54
N LEU A 80 -3.40 2.60 5.23
CA LEU A 80 -2.75 1.45 4.62
C LEU A 80 -3.50 0.17 5.02
N ALA A 81 -3.94 -0.61 4.04
CA ALA A 81 -4.72 -1.81 4.30
C ALA A 81 -3.83 -2.92 4.88
N PHE A 82 -4.34 -3.65 5.86
CA PHE A 82 -3.81 -4.94 6.28
C PHE A 82 -4.84 -6.03 5.97
N PRO A 83 -4.45 -7.32 5.97
CA PRO A 83 -5.34 -8.42 5.57
C PRO A 83 -6.67 -8.51 6.31
N ASP A 84 -6.71 -8.11 7.60
CA ASP A 84 -7.89 -8.24 8.47
C ASP A 84 -8.23 -6.93 9.22
N ASP A 85 -7.48 -5.84 8.99
CA ASP A 85 -7.58 -4.56 9.72
C ASP A 85 -6.88 -3.46 8.90
N ASP A 86 -6.85 -2.21 9.36
CA ASP A 86 -6.26 -1.09 8.62
C ASP A 86 -5.35 -0.22 9.50
N LEU A 87 -4.22 0.23 8.95
CA LEU A 87 -3.30 1.15 9.61
C LEU A 87 -3.59 2.59 9.20
N LEU A 88 -4.07 3.39 10.15
CA LEU A 88 -4.28 4.82 9.95
C LEU A 88 -2.95 5.61 10.04
N ALA A 89 -2.88 6.73 9.31
CA ALA A 89 -1.70 7.59 9.25
C ALA A 89 -1.28 8.15 10.61
N LYS A 90 -2.23 8.61 11.43
CA LYS A 90 -1.93 9.23 12.74
C LYS A 90 -1.22 8.26 13.71
N PRO A 91 -1.71 7.03 13.97
CA PRO A 91 -0.98 6.02 14.73
C PRO A 91 0.41 5.69 14.18
N PHE A 92 0.57 5.66 12.85
CA PHE A 92 1.86 5.41 12.22
C PHE A 92 2.85 6.55 12.46
N ILE A 93 2.45 7.80 12.19
CA ILE A 93 3.25 9.00 12.42
C ILE A 93 3.63 9.17 13.90
N ASN A 94 2.68 8.91 14.82
CA ASN A 94 2.94 8.90 16.26
C ASN A 94 3.98 7.84 16.63
N THR A 95 3.97 6.69 15.97
CA THR A 95 4.99 5.66 16.16
C THR A 95 6.36 6.13 15.66
N LEU A 96 6.45 6.78 14.48
CA LEU A 96 7.71 7.34 13.98
C LEU A 96 8.29 8.42 14.92
N LYS A 97 7.43 9.30 15.45
CA LYS A 97 7.81 10.30 16.48
C LYS A 97 8.31 9.61 17.76
N TYR A 98 7.63 8.55 18.21
CA TYR A 98 8.06 7.74 19.35
C TYR A 98 9.46 7.15 19.14
N LEU A 99 9.73 6.57 17.96
CA LEU A 99 11.03 6.00 17.63
C LEU A 99 12.16 7.03 17.73
N ARG A 100 11.92 8.26 17.23
CA ARG A 100 12.87 9.36 17.35
C ARG A 100 13.14 9.73 18.81
N GLN A 101 12.08 9.94 19.59
CA GLN A 101 12.18 10.30 21.02
C GLN A 101 12.95 9.26 21.83
N HIS A 102 12.77 7.98 21.50
CA HIS A 102 13.42 6.87 22.20
C HIS A 102 14.75 6.45 21.56
N ARG A 103 15.29 7.25 20.62
CA ARG A 103 16.57 7.03 19.94
C ARG A 103 16.70 5.60 19.39
N ARG A 104 15.64 5.13 18.71
CA ARG A 104 15.53 3.77 18.15
C ARG A 104 16.16 3.62 16.76
N TYR A 105 16.73 4.68 16.20
CA TYR A 105 17.47 4.67 14.94
C TYR A 105 18.41 5.89 14.87
N SER A 106 19.42 5.80 14.03
CA SER A 106 20.26 6.91 13.56
C SER A 106 19.56 7.62 12.38
N LYS A 107 19.28 6.85 11.31
CA LYS A 107 18.49 7.25 10.14
C LYS A 107 17.44 6.18 9.84
N LEU A 108 16.32 6.58 9.25
CA LEU A 108 15.27 5.64 8.87
C LEU A 108 14.71 5.98 7.48
N VAL A 109 14.61 4.97 6.61
CA VAL A 109 14.04 5.08 5.26
C VAL A 109 12.74 4.28 5.18
N ILE A 110 11.70 4.85 4.55
CA ILE A 110 10.38 4.22 4.39
C ILE A 110 9.95 4.25 2.94
N TYR A 111 9.74 3.08 2.33
CA TYR A 111 9.14 2.94 1.01
C TYR A 111 7.71 2.42 1.15
N VAL A 112 6.75 3.09 0.52
CA VAL A 112 5.34 2.71 0.58
C VAL A 112 4.76 2.55 -0.82
N GLU A 113 4.45 1.32 -1.19
CA GLU A 113 3.61 0.95 -2.32
C GLU A 113 2.16 0.83 -1.83
N ALA A 114 1.31 1.77 -2.27
CA ALA A 114 -0.12 1.75 -2.07
C ALA A 114 -0.78 2.92 -2.83
N CYS A 115 -2.07 2.77 -3.13
CA CYS A 115 -2.94 3.88 -3.52
C CYS A 115 -2.93 4.97 -2.44
N GLU A 116 -2.92 6.23 -2.88
CA GLU A 116 -2.91 7.41 -2.02
C GLU A 116 -1.79 7.42 -0.97
N SER A 117 -0.71 6.65 -1.16
CA SER A 117 0.36 6.46 -0.18
C SER A 117 1.02 7.78 0.27
N GLY A 118 1.02 8.82 -0.57
CA GLY A 118 1.47 10.15 -0.18
C GLY A 118 0.69 10.76 0.99
N SER A 119 -0.58 10.41 1.15
CA SER A 119 -1.44 10.88 2.25
C SER A 119 -0.98 10.39 3.63
N MET A 120 -0.16 9.33 3.69
CA MET A 120 0.42 8.84 4.94
C MET A 120 1.45 9.79 5.55
N PHE A 121 1.97 10.75 4.76
CA PHE A 121 3.08 11.62 5.17
C PHE A 121 2.85 13.11 4.87
N ALA A 122 2.04 13.45 3.87
CA ALA A 122 1.81 14.83 3.45
C ALA A 122 1.24 15.68 4.61
N GLY A 123 2.00 16.70 5.04
CA GLY A 123 1.63 17.55 6.18
C GLY A 123 1.79 16.89 7.56
N LEU A 124 2.14 15.59 7.63
CA LEU A 124 2.19 14.81 8.87
C LEU A 124 3.61 14.45 9.30
N LEU A 125 4.50 14.12 8.36
CA LEU A 125 5.85 13.66 8.66
C LEU A 125 6.80 14.87 8.87
N PRO A 126 7.37 15.06 10.08
CA PRO A 126 8.34 16.11 10.33
C PRO A 126 9.62 15.94 9.49
N THR A 127 10.28 17.05 9.17
CA THR A 127 11.49 17.07 8.34
C THR A 127 12.79 17.01 9.14
N ASP A 128 12.72 17.03 10.47
CA ASP A 128 13.86 17.15 11.40
C ASP A 128 14.04 15.91 12.31
N ILE A 129 13.50 14.77 11.89
CA ILE A 129 13.56 13.51 12.64
C ILE A 129 14.41 12.41 11.98
N ASN A 130 15.23 12.73 10.99
CA ASN A 130 16.07 11.76 10.26
C ASN A 130 15.27 10.60 9.64
N ILE A 131 14.10 10.92 9.08
CA ILE A 131 13.29 9.97 8.30
C ILE A 131 13.21 10.45 6.85
N TYR A 132 13.51 9.57 5.89
CA TYR A 132 13.30 9.79 4.47
C TYR A 132 12.25 8.81 3.95
N ALA A 133 11.15 9.32 3.40
CA ALA A 133 10.08 8.46 2.89
C ALA A 133 9.85 8.69 1.40
N THR A 134 9.58 7.62 0.65
CA THR A 134 9.09 7.67 -0.73
C THR A 134 7.81 6.86 -0.88
N THR A 135 6.93 7.31 -1.76
CA THR A 135 5.60 6.71 -1.96
C THR A 135 5.32 6.52 -3.43
N ALA A 136 4.62 5.44 -3.76
CA ALA A 136 4.24 5.11 -5.13
C ALA A 136 3.32 6.16 -5.79
N ALA A 137 2.49 6.84 -5.00
CA ALA A 137 1.44 7.73 -5.48
C ALA A 137 1.36 9.03 -4.66
N ARG A 138 0.78 10.08 -5.27
CA ARG A 138 0.28 11.27 -4.56
C ARG A 138 -0.85 10.91 -3.59
N PRO A 139 -1.22 11.84 -2.68
CA PRO A 139 -2.36 11.66 -1.78
C PRO A 139 -3.74 11.44 -2.44
N ASP A 140 -3.87 11.67 -3.75
CA ASP A 140 -5.14 11.74 -4.48
C ASP A 140 -5.21 10.78 -5.69
N GLU A 141 -4.32 9.81 -5.78
CA GLU A 141 -4.28 8.88 -6.92
C GLU A 141 -3.93 7.44 -6.51
N SER A 142 -4.32 6.50 -7.38
CA SER A 142 -4.01 5.07 -7.22
C SER A 142 -2.55 4.76 -7.52
N SER A 143 -2.06 3.65 -6.97
CA SER A 143 -0.91 2.93 -7.53
C SER A 143 -1.36 1.89 -8.56
N TYR A 144 -0.40 1.25 -9.22
CA TYR A 144 -0.63 0.34 -10.35
C TYR A 144 0.08 -0.98 -10.12
N ALA A 145 -0.64 -2.09 -10.32
CA ALA A 145 -0.02 -3.39 -10.48
C ALA A 145 0.58 -3.50 -11.89
N THR A 146 1.52 -4.42 -12.09
CA THR A 146 2.12 -4.72 -13.39
C THR A 146 2.42 -6.21 -13.55
N PHE A 147 2.75 -6.63 -14.77
CA PHE A 147 2.89 -8.04 -15.16
C PHE A 147 1.60 -8.85 -14.91
N CYS A 148 0.49 -8.37 -15.45
CA CYS A 148 -0.90 -8.80 -15.30
C CYS A 148 -1.43 -9.74 -16.41
N ASP A 149 -0.64 -10.02 -17.45
CA ASP A 149 -1.01 -10.78 -18.63
C ASP A 149 -0.28 -12.13 -18.80
N ASP A 150 0.32 -12.65 -17.72
CA ASP A 150 1.02 -13.93 -17.74
C ASP A 150 0.14 -15.08 -18.30
N PRO A 151 0.62 -15.86 -19.29
CA PRO A 151 -0.22 -16.88 -19.94
C PRO A 151 -0.62 -18.04 -19.03
N ARG A 152 0.01 -18.20 -17.86
CA ARG A 152 -0.23 -19.30 -16.90
C ARG A 152 -0.79 -18.79 -15.59
N ILE A 153 -0.58 -17.52 -15.25
CA ILE A 153 -1.04 -16.90 -13.99
C ILE A 153 -2.09 -15.84 -14.30
N SER A 154 -3.28 -15.97 -13.71
CA SER A 154 -4.40 -15.05 -13.96
C SER A 154 -4.32 -13.73 -13.19
N SER A 155 -3.36 -13.57 -12.28
CA SER A 155 -3.15 -12.39 -11.44
C SER A 155 -1.90 -11.62 -11.87
N CYS A 156 -1.78 -10.37 -11.42
CA CYS A 156 -0.57 -9.57 -11.61
C CYS A 156 0.55 -10.07 -10.70
N LEU A 157 1.80 -9.98 -11.17
CA LEU A 157 2.96 -10.52 -10.47
C LEU A 157 3.69 -9.48 -9.60
N ALA A 158 3.52 -8.19 -9.87
CA ALA A 158 4.20 -7.11 -9.13
C ALA A 158 3.37 -5.83 -9.08
N ASP A 159 3.86 -4.85 -8.32
CA ASP A 159 3.43 -3.45 -8.37
C ASP A 159 4.49 -2.58 -9.06
N LEU A 160 4.07 -1.56 -9.81
CA LEU A 160 4.93 -0.81 -10.72
C LEU A 160 6.06 -0.09 -9.98
N TYR A 161 5.72 0.74 -8.98
CA TYR A 161 6.72 1.45 -8.18
C TYR A 161 7.67 0.48 -7.46
N SER A 162 7.09 -0.59 -6.92
CA SER A 162 7.83 -1.65 -6.24
C SER A 162 8.84 -2.34 -7.14
N TYR A 163 8.40 -2.74 -8.33
CA TYR A 163 9.25 -3.35 -9.33
C TYR A 163 10.39 -2.41 -9.74
N ASP A 164 10.08 -1.13 -9.99
CA ASP A 164 11.05 -0.15 -10.45
C ASP A 164 12.18 0.07 -9.42
N TRP A 165 11.87 0.22 -8.12
CA TRP A 165 12.93 0.42 -7.12
C TRP A 165 13.73 -0.86 -6.85
N ILE A 166 13.09 -2.03 -6.87
CA ILE A 166 13.78 -3.32 -6.71
C ILE A 166 14.76 -3.52 -7.86
N VAL A 167 14.31 -3.27 -9.09
CA VAL A 167 15.15 -3.41 -10.29
C VAL A 167 16.27 -2.38 -10.32
N ASP A 168 16.05 -1.13 -9.91
CA ASP A 168 17.13 -0.14 -9.76
C ASP A 168 18.21 -0.64 -8.78
N SER A 169 17.79 -1.21 -7.65
CA SER A 169 18.71 -1.79 -6.66
C SER A 169 19.44 -3.04 -7.15
N GLU A 170 18.81 -3.89 -7.97
CA GLU A 170 19.47 -5.06 -8.57
C GLU A 170 20.50 -4.66 -9.65
N LYS A 171 20.22 -3.60 -10.41
CA LYS A 171 21.08 -3.13 -11.52
C LYS A 171 22.36 -2.46 -11.02
N HIS A 172 22.27 -1.66 -9.95
CA HIS A 172 23.33 -0.74 -9.55
C HIS A 172 24.17 -1.23 -8.36
N GLN A 173 25.39 -0.71 -8.26
CA GLN A 173 26.20 -0.89 -7.07
C GLN A 173 25.70 0.05 -5.96
N LEU A 174 25.06 -0.52 -4.93
CA LEU A 174 24.38 0.25 -3.87
C LEU A 174 25.32 1.16 -3.05
N THR A 175 26.63 0.88 -3.03
CA THR A 175 27.64 1.74 -2.39
C THR A 175 27.99 2.99 -3.20
N GLN A 176 27.45 3.12 -4.41
CA GLN A 176 27.65 4.28 -5.30
C GLN A 176 26.32 4.89 -5.77
N ARG A 177 25.18 4.27 -5.43
CA ARG A 177 23.83 4.72 -5.76
C ARG A 177 23.21 5.40 -4.53
N THR A 178 22.77 6.65 -4.66
CA THR A 178 22.14 7.37 -3.54
C THR A 178 20.62 7.21 -3.51
N LEU A 179 20.00 7.50 -2.37
CA LEU A 179 18.54 7.55 -2.23
C LEU A 179 17.88 8.50 -3.24
N ASP A 180 18.46 9.68 -3.49
CA ASP A 180 17.93 10.66 -4.46
C ASP A 180 18.10 10.20 -5.91
N GLN A 181 19.16 9.45 -6.21
CA GLN A 181 19.35 8.87 -7.54
C GLN A 181 18.31 7.80 -7.82
N GLN A 182 18.09 6.87 -6.87
CA GLN A 182 17.01 5.88 -6.97
C GLN A 182 15.64 6.55 -7.05
N TYR A 183 15.35 7.54 -6.19
CA TYR A 183 14.07 8.27 -6.25
C TYR A 183 13.81 8.89 -7.62
N LYS A 184 14.82 9.51 -8.25
CA LYS A 184 14.66 10.13 -9.57
C LYS A 184 14.41 9.09 -10.66
N GLU A 185 15.12 7.96 -10.61
CA GLU A 185 14.93 6.85 -11.54
C GLU A 185 13.54 6.24 -11.41
N VAL A 186 13.14 5.88 -10.19
CA VAL A 186 11.85 5.27 -9.90
C VAL A 186 10.72 6.23 -10.26
N LYS A 187 10.88 7.53 -9.98
CA LYS A 187 9.91 8.54 -10.42
C LYS A 187 9.79 8.65 -11.95
N PHE A 188 10.86 8.37 -12.69
CA PHE A 188 10.85 8.39 -14.15
C PHE A 188 10.24 7.12 -14.74
N GLU A 189 10.60 5.95 -14.23
CA GLU A 189 10.11 4.66 -14.72
C GLU A 189 8.64 4.39 -14.29
N THR A 190 8.25 4.79 -13.08
CA THR A 190 6.86 4.69 -12.58
C THR A 190 6.02 5.81 -13.18
N ASN A 191 5.61 5.64 -14.44
CA ASN A 191 4.98 6.69 -15.24
C ASN A 191 3.44 6.74 -15.17
N LEU A 192 2.79 5.85 -14.40
CA LEU A 192 1.34 5.79 -14.24
C LEU A 192 0.83 6.44 -12.95
N SER A 193 1.73 6.77 -12.03
CA SER A 193 1.47 7.53 -10.81
C SER A 193 2.63 8.51 -10.58
N HIS A 194 2.51 9.37 -9.58
CA HIS A 194 3.49 10.40 -9.29
C HIS A 194 4.21 10.08 -7.98
N VAL A 195 5.37 9.43 -8.11
CA VAL A 195 6.22 9.08 -6.97
C VAL A 195 6.61 10.32 -6.16
N GLN A 196 6.28 10.32 -4.86
CA GLN A 196 6.55 11.42 -3.94
C GLN A 196 7.71 11.11 -2.99
N ARG A 197 8.25 12.16 -2.36
CA ARG A 197 9.21 12.03 -1.25
C ARG A 197 8.91 13.02 -0.11
N TYR A 198 9.08 12.57 1.12
CA TYR A 198 8.74 13.29 2.35
C TYR A 198 9.84 13.16 3.42
N GLY A 199 9.72 13.93 4.49
CA GLY A 199 10.65 13.93 5.62
C GLY A 199 11.94 14.70 5.35
N ASP A 200 13.06 14.24 5.92
CA ASP A 200 14.37 14.86 5.78
C ASP A 200 14.99 14.55 4.41
N LYS A 201 14.72 15.44 3.45
CA LYS A 201 15.26 15.33 2.08
C LYS A 201 16.80 15.41 2.02
N LYS A 202 17.49 15.87 3.06
CA LYS A 202 18.97 15.89 3.08
C LYS A 202 19.55 14.48 3.11
N MET A 203 18.80 13.53 3.64
CA MET A 203 19.15 12.11 3.61
C MET A 203 19.24 11.54 2.20
N GLY A 204 18.66 12.20 1.19
CA GLY A 204 18.75 11.81 -0.22
C GLY A 204 20.17 11.61 -0.75
N LYS A 205 21.18 12.21 -0.10
CA LYS A 205 22.60 12.06 -0.45
C LYS A 205 23.25 10.78 0.07
N LEU A 206 22.60 10.07 1.00
CA LEU A 206 23.09 8.83 1.57
C LEU A 206 23.02 7.69 0.55
N TYR A 207 23.91 6.71 0.69
CA TYR A 207 23.98 5.58 -0.23
C TYR A 207 22.95 4.52 0.14
N LEU A 208 22.39 3.86 -0.88
CA LEU A 208 21.41 2.78 -0.69
C LEU A 208 21.98 1.65 0.16
N SER A 209 23.29 1.39 0.10
CA SER A 209 23.94 0.34 0.87
C SER A 209 23.84 0.52 2.39
N GLU A 210 23.61 1.74 2.88
CA GLU A 210 23.38 2.01 4.30
C GLU A 210 22.06 1.38 4.79
N PHE A 211 21.08 1.19 3.89
CA PHE A 211 19.72 0.74 4.23
C PHE A 211 19.37 -0.63 3.66
N GLN A 212 19.87 -0.94 2.45
CA GLN A 212 19.56 -2.17 1.72
C GLN A 212 20.73 -3.17 1.74
N GLY A 213 21.81 -2.84 2.45
CA GLY A 213 23.02 -3.65 2.56
C GLY A 213 23.95 -3.50 1.35
N SER A 214 25.18 -3.98 1.49
CA SER A 214 26.18 -3.96 0.42
C SER A 214 26.21 -5.29 -0.32
N ARG A 215 25.66 -5.34 -1.53
CA ARG A 215 25.98 -6.42 -2.48
C ARG A 215 27.22 -6.01 -3.26
N LYS A 216 28.34 -6.74 -3.09
CA LYS A 216 29.39 -6.72 -4.13
C LYS A 216 28.73 -7.38 -5.35
N LYS A 217 28.44 -6.61 -6.40
CA LYS A 217 27.98 -7.18 -7.67
C LYS A 217 29.06 -8.15 -8.12
N ALA A 218 28.77 -9.46 -8.09
CA ALA A 218 29.63 -10.44 -8.71
C ALA A 218 29.66 -10.13 -10.22
N SER A 219 30.81 -10.39 -10.86
CA SER A 219 31.13 -10.02 -12.23
C SER A 219 30.01 -10.32 -13.25
N THR A 220 29.93 -9.42 -14.22
CA THR A 220 28.84 -9.15 -15.16
C THR A 220 28.80 -10.08 -16.38
N GLU A 221 28.65 -11.39 -16.21
CA GLU A 221 28.69 -12.27 -17.39
C GLU A 221 27.33 -12.77 -17.91
N HIS A 222 26.22 -12.74 -17.16
CA HIS A 222 24.95 -13.29 -17.67
C HIS A 222 23.61 -12.65 -17.22
N ASP A 223 23.60 -11.45 -16.64
CA ASP A 223 22.32 -10.83 -16.24
C ASP A 223 21.61 -10.20 -17.45
N GLU A 224 20.60 -10.90 -17.99
CA GLU A 224 19.70 -10.32 -18.98
C GLU A 224 19.10 -8.99 -18.47
N PRO A 225 18.98 -7.95 -19.32
CA PRO A 225 18.45 -6.66 -18.90
C PRO A 225 17.07 -6.83 -18.27
N PRO A 226 16.77 -6.22 -17.11
CA PRO A 226 15.48 -6.39 -16.44
C PRO A 226 14.30 -6.12 -17.36
N MET A 227 13.27 -6.96 -17.24
CA MET A 227 12.11 -6.88 -18.10
C MET A 227 11.40 -5.55 -17.87
N LYS A 228 11.05 -4.84 -18.93
CA LYS A 228 10.21 -3.65 -18.79
C LYS A 228 8.75 -4.07 -18.56
N PRO A 229 8.05 -3.46 -17.59
CA PRO A 229 6.59 -3.52 -17.48
C PRO A 229 5.93 -3.30 -18.85
N LYS A 230 5.06 -4.23 -19.26
CA LYS A 230 4.34 -4.14 -20.56
C LYS A 230 2.86 -3.83 -20.39
N ASP A 231 2.31 -4.23 -19.27
CA ASP A 231 0.90 -4.20 -18.97
C ASP A 231 0.75 -3.90 -17.48
N SER A 232 -0.10 -2.93 -17.19
CA SER A 232 -0.30 -2.40 -15.85
C SER A 232 -1.76 -2.02 -15.67
N ILE A 233 -2.29 -2.31 -14.49
CA ILE A 233 -3.70 -2.15 -14.17
C ILE A 233 -3.79 -1.35 -12.86
N PRO A 234 -4.67 -0.34 -12.74
CA PRO A 234 -4.91 0.34 -11.48
C PRO A 234 -5.22 -0.68 -10.38
N SER A 235 -4.62 -0.52 -9.19
CA SER A 235 -4.75 -1.49 -8.08
C SER A 235 -6.22 -1.83 -7.73
N ARG A 236 -7.14 -0.86 -7.92
CA ARG A 236 -8.57 -1.02 -7.66
C ARG A 236 -9.32 -1.92 -8.64
N ASP A 237 -8.82 -2.05 -9.87
CA ASP A 237 -9.45 -2.84 -10.93
C ASP A 237 -8.92 -4.28 -11.00
N ILE A 238 -7.87 -4.60 -10.23
CA ILE A 238 -7.22 -5.92 -10.20
C ILE A 238 -8.17 -7.08 -9.92
N PRO A 239 -9.14 -6.99 -8.98
CA PRO A 239 -10.06 -8.10 -8.73
C PRO A 239 -10.94 -8.42 -9.95
N LEU A 240 -11.36 -7.40 -10.72
CA LEU A 240 -12.15 -7.59 -11.94
C LEU A 240 -11.26 -8.08 -13.09
N HIS A 241 -10.06 -7.50 -13.26
CA HIS A 241 -9.08 -7.94 -14.26
C HIS A 241 -8.71 -9.41 -14.06
N THR A 242 -8.36 -9.80 -12.83
CA THR A 242 -8.01 -11.19 -12.48
C THR A 242 -9.15 -12.15 -12.82
N LEU A 243 -10.39 -11.78 -12.50
CA LEU A 243 -11.54 -12.62 -12.81
C LEU A 243 -11.81 -12.71 -14.32
N HIS A 244 -11.63 -11.61 -15.05
CA HIS A 244 -11.69 -11.60 -16.51
C HIS A 244 -10.62 -12.51 -17.12
N ARG A 245 -9.38 -12.44 -16.64
CA ARG A 245 -8.28 -13.36 -17.02
C ARG A 245 -8.68 -14.81 -16.78
N ARG A 246 -9.23 -15.14 -15.61
CA ARG A 246 -9.72 -16.51 -15.30
C ARG A 246 -10.80 -16.98 -16.27
N ILE A 247 -11.74 -16.11 -16.65
CA ILE A 247 -12.79 -16.42 -17.63
C ILE A 247 -12.18 -16.75 -19.00
N MET A 248 -11.17 -15.99 -19.41
CA MET A 248 -10.48 -16.19 -20.70
C MET A 248 -9.60 -17.45 -20.70
N MET A 249 -9.02 -17.80 -19.55
CA MET A 249 -8.17 -18.99 -19.38
C MET A 249 -8.95 -20.28 -19.09
N ALA A 250 -10.26 -20.19 -18.82
CA ALA A 250 -11.09 -21.35 -18.52
C ALA A 250 -11.35 -22.20 -19.78
N ASN A 251 -10.94 -23.47 -19.71
CA ASN A 251 -11.13 -24.43 -20.81
C ASN A 251 -12.52 -25.09 -20.82
N ASN A 252 -13.25 -25.02 -19.71
CA ASN A 252 -14.54 -25.66 -19.52
C ASN A 252 -15.68 -24.63 -19.51
N MET A 253 -16.72 -24.88 -20.29
CA MET A 253 -17.88 -23.99 -20.41
C MET A 253 -18.63 -23.82 -19.08
N ASN A 254 -18.71 -24.86 -18.25
CA ASN A 254 -19.37 -24.77 -16.94
C ASN A 254 -18.62 -23.82 -16.00
N ASP A 255 -17.29 -23.93 -15.94
CA ASP A 255 -16.44 -23.05 -15.13
C ASP A 255 -16.53 -21.60 -15.64
N LYS A 256 -16.48 -21.43 -16.97
CA LYS A 256 -16.65 -20.11 -17.60
C LYS A 256 -17.98 -19.46 -17.24
N ASN A 257 -19.08 -20.22 -17.29
CA ASN A 257 -20.41 -19.74 -16.92
C ASN A 257 -20.48 -19.35 -15.44
N LEU A 258 -19.85 -20.13 -14.54
CA LEU A 258 -19.81 -19.81 -13.11
C LEU A 258 -18.97 -18.56 -12.86
N LEU A 259 -17.80 -18.43 -13.47
CA LEU A 259 -16.94 -17.25 -13.35
C LEU A 259 -17.63 -15.99 -13.89
N MET A 260 -18.36 -16.07 -15.00
CA MET A 260 -19.17 -14.96 -15.52
C MET A 260 -20.27 -14.53 -14.54
N LYS A 261 -20.91 -15.47 -13.84
CA LYS A 261 -21.86 -15.14 -12.76
C LYS A 261 -21.18 -14.42 -11.61
N ILE A 262 -20.01 -14.89 -11.17
CA ILE A 262 -19.20 -14.22 -10.13
C ILE A 262 -18.79 -12.81 -10.59
N PHE A 263 -18.44 -12.65 -11.86
CA PHE A 263 -18.06 -11.36 -12.44
C PHE A 263 -19.24 -10.38 -12.40
N GLY A 264 -20.44 -10.83 -12.81
CA GLY A 264 -21.66 -10.04 -12.68
C GLY A 264 -21.99 -9.66 -11.23
N LEU A 265 -21.74 -10.54 -10.25
CA LEU A 265 -21.91 -10.23 -8.83
C LEU A 265 -20.91 -9.17 -8.34
N LYS A 266 -19.64 -9.23 -8.78
CA LYS A 266 -18.65 -8.20 -8.45
C LYS A 266 -18.98 -6.84 -9.06
N LEU A 267 -19.50 -6.80 -10.30
CA LEU A 267 -19.99 -5.56 -10.91
C LEU A 267 -21.17 -4.98 -10.13
N LYS A 268 -22.17 -5.79 -9.79
CA LYS A 268 -23.30 -5.34 -8.95
C LYS A 268 -22.85 -4.79 -7.60
N ARG A 269 -21.82 -5.38 -6.99
CA ARG A 269 -21.24 -4.85 -5.74
C ARG A 269 -20.56 -3.50 -5.95
N ARG A 270 -19.84 -3.31 -7.07
CA ARG A 270 -19.25 -2.02 -7.44
C ARG A 270 -20.32 -0.95 -7.64
N ASP A 271 -21.43 -1.30 -8.30
CA ASP A 271 -22.57 -0.40 -8.47
C ASP A 271 -23.21 -0.06 -7.12
N LEU A 272 -23.46 -1.06 -6.26
CA LEU A 272 -23.99 -0.84 -4.92
C LEU A 272 -23.10 0.10 -4.09
N ILE A 273 -21.78 -0.08 -4.14
CA ILE A 273 -20.83 0.80 -3.45
C ILE A 273 -20.93 2.23 -3.97
N LYS A 274 -20.94 2.39 -5.30
CA LYS A 274 -21.07 3.69 -5.94
C LYS A 274 -22.37 4.38 -5.51
N ASP A 275 -23.51 3.70 -5.64
CA ASP A 275 -24.83 4.24 -5.27
C ASP A 275 -24.88 4.62 -3.78
N THR A 276 -24.28 3.79 -2.90
CA THR A 276 -24.19 4.09 -1.46
C THR A 276 -23.43 5.39 -1.22
N MET A 277 -22.29 5.57 -1.89
CA MET A 277 -21.46 6.78 -1.74
C MET A 277 -22.15 8.02 -2.32
N GLU A 278 -22.84 7.89 -3.45
CA GLU A 278 -23.65 8.97 -4.02
C GLU A 278 -24.79 9.38 -3.07
N LEU A 279 -25.44 8.44 -2.39
CA LEU A 279 -26.45 8.72 -1.37
C LEU A 279 -25.85 9.46 -0.17
N ILE A 280 -24.66 9.05 0.31
CA ILE A 280 -23.95 9.78 1.38
C ILE A 280 -23.71 11.22 0.94
N GLU A 281 -23.23 11.46 -0.28
CA GLU A 281 -22.99 12.81 -0.79
C GLU A 281 -24.28 13.64 -0.88
N GLN A 282 -25.39 13.04 -1.33
CA GLN A 282 -26.70 13.69 -1.39
C GLN A 282 -27.23 14.09 -0.01
N PHE A 283 -27.08 13.23 1.01
CA PHE A 283 -27.46 13.58 2.38
C PHE A 283 -26.54 14.67 2.96
N MET A 284 -25.24 14.59 2.70
CA MET A 284 -24.26 15.59 3.13
C MET A 284 -24.51 16.98 2.51
N PHE A 285 -25.14 17.06 1.33
CA PHE A 285 -25.55 18.34 0.74
C PHE A 285 -26.52 19.13 1.63
N ASN A 286 -27.33 18.44 2.43
CA ASN A 286 -28.28 19.07 3.35
C ASN A 286 -27.65 19.39 4.72
N VAL A 287 -26.43 18.94 4.98
CA VAL A 287 -25.69 19.26 6.20
C VAL A 287 -25.05 20.64 6.03
N LYS A 288 -25.28 21.52 7.02
CA LYS A 288 -24.73 22.88 7.00
C LYS A 288 -23.21 22.84 6.80
N GLN A 289 -22.74 23.46 5.73
CA GLN A 289 -21.32 23.51 5.40
C GLN A 289 -20.54 24.28 6.49
N PRO A 290 -19.38 23.79 6.93
CA PRO A 290 -18.48 24.50 7.83
C PRO A 290 -17.94 25.79 7.20
N ASN A 291 -17.58 26.76 8.04
CA ASN A 291 -17.07 28.06 7.60
C ASN A 291 -15.56 28.07 7.30
N SER A 292 -14.85 27.01 7.68
CA SER A 292 -13.40 26.89 7.52
C SER A 292 -12.99 25.44 7.33
N ASN A 293 -11.92 25.23 6.55
CA ASN A 293 -11.29 23.92 6.44
C ASN A 293 -10.66 23.49 7.77
N ALA A 294 -10.62 22.20 8.02
CA ALA A 294 -9.90 21.61 9.14
C ALA A 294 -8.39 21.71 8.94
N THR A 295 -7.64 21.77 10.04
CA THR A 295 -6.22 21.48 10.05
C THR A 295 -5.96 20.02 9.70
N ILE A 296 -4.71 19.67 9.38
CA ILE A 296 -4.35 18.28 9.07
C ILE A 296 -4.58 17.36 10.28
N ASP A 297 -4.29 17.82 11.51
CA ASP A 297 -4.50 17.03 12.72
C ASP A 297 -5.99 16.79 13.00
N GLU A 298 -6.83 17.82 12.85
CA GLU A 298 -8.29 17.69 12.95
C GLU A 298 -8.86 16.78 11.86
N THR A 299 -8.33 16.86 10.63
CA THR A 299 -8.71 15.96 9.53
C THR A 299 -8.38 14.51 9.88
N MET A 300 -7.21 14.25 10.48
CA MET A 300 -6.82 12.91 10.91
C MET A 300 -7.67 12.39 12.08
N ASP A 301 -8.07 13.25 13.01
CA ASP A 301 -8.99 12.88 14.09
C ASP A 301 -10.38 12.53 13.56
N CYS A 302 -10.89 13.34 12.62
CA CYS A 302 -12.16 13.08 11.97
C CYS A 302 -12.14 11.77 11.18
N ILE A 303 -11.14 11.53 10.33
CA ILE A 303 -11.09 10.32 9.50
C ILE A 303 -10.95 9.05 10.35
N GLU A 304 -10.26 9.09 11.49
CA GLU A 304 -10.15 7.94 12.38
C GLU A 304 -11.51 7.49 12.93
N VAL A 305 -12.38 8.45 13.25
CA VAL A 305 -13.73 8.17 13.76
C VAL A 305 -14.67 7.79 12.61
N VAL A 306 -14.66 8.55 11.53
CA VAL A 306 -15.54 8.36 10.37
C VAL A 306 -15.27 7.04 9.66
N TYR A 307 -14.00 6.69 9.46
CA TYR A 307 -13.65 5.44 8.78
C TYR A 307 -14.09 4.22 9.57
N LYS A 308 -13.97 4.24 10.91
CA LYS A 308 -14.43 3.12 11.76
C LYS A 308 -15.94 2.94 11.69
N GLU A 309 -16.71 4.03 11.67
CA GLU A 309 -18.16 3.96 11.49
C GLU A 309 -18.51 3.40 10.11
N PHE A 310 -17.89 3.94 9.06
CA PHE A 310 -18.08 3.47 7.69
C PHE A 310 -17.75 1.98 7.54
N GLN A 311 -16.64 1.51 8.10
CA GLN A 311 -16.21 0.12 8.07
C GLN A 311 -17.17 -0.80 8.84
N SER A 312 -17.80 -0.28 9.90
CA SER A 312 -18.75 -1.01 10.74
C SER A 312 -20.12 -1.15 10.09
N LYS A 313 -20.57 -0.10 9.38
CA LYS A 313 -21.94 0.02 8.87
C LYS A 313 -22.07 -0.27 7.39
N CYS A 314 -21.11 0.18 6.59
CA CYS A 314 -21.14 0.03 5.14
C CYS A 314 -20.25 -1.13 4.69
N PHE A 315 -19.01 -0.85 4.28
CA PHE A 315 -18.12 -1.81 3.61
C PHE A 315 -16.72 -1.79 4.22
N LYS A 316 -16.07 -2.96 4.23
CA LYS A 316 -14.65 -3.10 4.58
C LYS A 316 -13.78 -3.20 3.33
N ILE A 317 -12.58 -2.60 3.36
CA ILE A 317 -11.60 -2.72 2.27
C ILE A 317 -11.30 -4.20 1.98
N GLN A 318 -11.14 -5.01 3.02
CA GLN A 318 -10.83 -6.45 2.92
C GLN A 318 -11.94 -7.24 2.20
N GLN A 319 -13.18 -6.76 2.24
CA GLN A 319 -14.32 -7.39 1.57
C GLN A 319 -14.50 -6.86 0.14
N ALA A 320 -14.31 -5.54 -0.04
CA ALA A 320 -14.51 -4.86 -1.31
C ALA A 320 -13.41 -3.80 -1.53
N PRO A 321 -12.22 -4.18 -2.05
CA PRO A 321 -11.10 -3.26 -2.25
C PRO A 321 -11.41 -2.06 -3.13
N GLU A 322 -12.40 -2.19 -4.03
CA GLU A 322 -12.90 -1.11 -4.88
C GLU A 322 -13.43 0.10 -4.07
N ILE A 323 -13.80 -0.07 -2.79
CA ILE A 323 -14.26 1.03 -1.93
C ILE A 323 -13.19 2.09 -1.71
N THR A 324 -11.91 1.72 -1.80
CA THR A 324 -10.78 2.66 -1.64
C THR A 324 -10.88 3.85 -2.60
N GLY A 325 -11.54 3.66 -3.76
CA GLY A 325 -11.81 4.72 -4.74
C GLY A 325 -12.79 5.80 -4.31
N TYR A 326 -13.51 5.57 -3.22
CA TYR A 326 -14.54 6.48 -2.72
C TYR A 326 -14.21 7.03 -1.33
N LEU A 327 -13.24 6.45 -0.61
CA LEU A 327 -12.87 6.92 0.73
C LEU A 327 -12.28 8.34 0.73
N SER A 328 -11.82 8.85 -0.42
CA SER A 328 -11.49 10.26 -0.61
C SER A 328 -12.67 11.20 -0.36
N THR A 329 -13.91 10.78 -0.62
CA THR A 329 -15.10 11.58 -0.32
C THR A 329 -15.22 11.85 1.18
N LEU A 330 -15.07 10.82 2.01
CA LEU A 330 -15.13 10.95 3.47
C LEU A 330 -13.96 11.81 3.99
N TYR A 331 -12.77 11.57 3.47
CA TYR A 331 -11.58 12.38 3.78
C TYR A 331 -11.80 13.86 3.44
N ASN A 332 -12.39 14.16 2.27
CA ASN A 332 -12.66 15.53 1.83
C ASN A 332 -13.68 16.23 2.73
N TYR A 333 -14.68 15.53 3.28
CA TYR A 333 -15.59 16.12 4.26
C TYR A 333 -14.87 16.48 5.55
N CYS A 334 -14.03 15.59 6.07
CA CYS A 334 -13.18 15.89 7.22
C CYS A 334 -12.28 17.11 6.95
N GLN A 335 -11.63 17.15 5.78
CA GLN A 335 -10.76 18.27 5.39
C GLN A 335 -11.52 19.60 5.26
N LYS A 336 -12.77 19.57 4.80
CA LYS A 336 -13.66 20.75 4.73
C LYS A 336 -14.20 21.18 6.10
N GLY A 337 -13.83 20.51 7.19
CA GLY A 337 -14.21 20.88 8.55
C GLY A 337 -15.55 20.31 9.02
N TYR A 338 -16.13 19.34 8.31
CA TYR A 338 -17.35 18.69 8.78
C TYR A 338 -17.02 17.86 10.02
N SER A 339 -17.88 17.92 11.05
CA SER A 339 -17.66 17.14 12.26
C SER A 339 -17.89 15.65 11.99
N ALA A 340 -17.16 14.80 12.71
CA ALA A 340 -17.30 13.35 12.57
C ALA A 340 -18.72 12.89 12.91
N GLU A 341 -19.39 13.55 13.85
CA GLU A 341 -20.78 13.26 14.23
C GLU A 341 -21.72 13.45 13.05
N ASN A 342 -21.66 14.59 12.35
CA ASN A 342 -22.51 14.88 11.20
C ASN A 342 -22.29 13.87 10.07
N ILE A 343 -21.03 13.50 9.79
CA ILE A 343 -20.70 12.52 8.76
C ILE A 343 -21.22 11.13 9.16
N ASN A 344 -21.03 10.74 10.43
CA ASN A 344 -21.46 9.44 10.96
C ASN A 344 -22.98 9.31 11.01
N GLU A 345 -23.72 10.38 11.32
CA GLU A 345 -25.18 10.39 11.24
C GLU A 345 -25.67 10.08 9.82
N VAL A 346 -25.01 10.65 8.80
CA VAL A 346 -25.32 10.36 7.40
C VAL A 346 -24.95 8.92 7.03
N ILE A 347 -23.76 8.44 7.43
CA ILE A 347 -23.34 7.05 7.23
C ILE A 347 -24.36 6.08 7.84
N MET A 348 -24.78 6.34 9.08
CA MET A 348 -25.80 5.55 9.78
C MET A 348 -27.15 5.59 9.07
N LYS A 349 -27.54 6.72 8.49
CA LYS A 349 -28.81 6.82 7.76
C LYS A 349 -28.80 6.01 6.46
N VAL A 350 -27.65 5.93 5.79
CA VAL A 350 -27.51 5.25 4.50
C VAL A 350 -27.24 3.75 4.68
N CYS A 351 -26.42 3.38 5.66
CA CYS A 351 -25.92 2.01 5.83
C CYS A 351 -26.35 1.31 7.13
N GLY A 352 -27.01 2.01 8.05
CA GLY A 352 -27.28 1.54 9.42
C GLY A 352 -28.53 0.69 9.62
#